data_AF-A0AAV5CGD8-F1
#
_entry.id   AF-A0AAV5CGD8-F1
#
_cell.length_a   1.000
_cell.length_b   1.000
_cell.length_c   1.000
_cell.angle_alpha   90.00
_cell.angle_beta   90.00
_cell.angle_gamma   90.00
#
_symmetry.space_group_name_H-M   'P 1'
#
loop_
_entity.id
_entity.type
_entity.pdbx_description
1 polymer ?
#
loop_
_entity_poly.entity_id
_entity_poly.type
_entity_poly.pdbx_seq_one_letter_code
_entity_poly.pdbx_strand_id
1 'polypeptide(L)'
;MFHLTFRRRTSPFRRHSSPFSPPSPGVSLSSPPPPPQPPSEMGRAPAKRERSPPPPPPPGRCHFWLPNKRRHCANSPLPTSQYCGNHIPETAAGAGRRVPCPVDSSHTVLEENLEAHIGKCPQKKQAAALAVQPYYSKGVNSGGGEVGCGVTSAEKRAAVYRLTEEEFRGLLEKIRSVHAAAAVAMRESYLITDACDKWMSGQVDRKVPYQEKHVAQQASIVGNMEAFGLLRRSNAEAINGEDASVGVEAVVEFGAGRGYLTQVLVDCYGIRHVFLVERRSYKLKVSQ
;
A
#
# COMPACT_ATOMS: atom_id res chain seq x y z
N MET A 1 -4.76 -13.22 -15.91
CA MET A 1 -4.35 -12.63 -14.62
C MET A 1 -2.85 -12.37 -14.71
N PHE A 2 -2.45 -11.13 -15.03
CA PHE A 2 -1.05 -10.79 -15.30
C PHE A 2 -0.34 -10.41 -14.00
N HIS A 3 0.68 -11.17 -13.61
CA HIS A 3 1.54 -10.87 -12.47
C HIS A 3 2.69 -9.95 -12.92
N LEU A 4 2.57 -8.65 -12.66
CA LEU A 4 3.70 -7.72 -12.71
C LEU A 4 4.22 -7.48 -11.30
N THR A 5 5.39 -8.05 -10.98
CA THR A 5 6.13 -7.73 -9.75
C THR A 5 7.26 -6.76 -10.05
N PHE A 6 7.15 -5.53 -9.56
CA PHE A 6 8.22 -4.52 -9.66
C PHE A 6 9.26 -4.70 -8.55
N ARG A 7 10.50 -5.02 -8.93
CA ARG A 7 11.65 -5.02 -8.04
C ARG A 7 12.41 -3.69 -8.20
N ARG A 8 12.56 -2.92 -7.12
CA ARG A 8 13.51 -1.79 -7.10
C ARG A 8 14.93 -2.37 -7.15
N ARG A 9 15.73 -1.99 -8.15
CA ARG A 9 17.18 -2.21 -8.13
C ARG A 9 17.91 -0.87 -8.10
N THR A 10 18.80 -0.76 -7.11
CA THR A 10 19.99 0.09 -7.11
C THR A 10 21.07 -0.65 -7.89
N SER A 11 21.62 -0.05 -8.95
CA SER A 11 22.75 -0.58 -9.71
C SER A 11 23.94 0.38 -9.64
N PRO A 12 25.19 -0.13 -9.53
CA PRO A 12 26.41 0.67 -9.55
C PRO A 12 26.92 0.89 -10.98
N PHE A 13 27.51 2.06 -11.19
CA PHE A 13 28.07 2.56 -12.44
C PHE A 13 29.39 1.82 -12.78
N ARG A 14 29.53 1.24 -13.99
CA ARG A 14 30.82 0.78 -14.55
C ARG A 14 31.33 1.82 -15.55
N ARG A 15 32.59 2.26 -15.41
CA ARG A 15 33.30 3.10 -16.38
C ARG A 15 34.10 2.21 -17.34
N HIS A 16 34.02 2.51 -18.64
CA HIS A 16 34.91 1.99 -19.67
C HIS A 16 36.20 2.83 -19.75
N SER A 17 37.32 2.16 -19.98
CA SER A 17 38.68 2.69 -20.10
C SER A 17 39.05 2.89 -21.57
N SER A 18 39.68 4.02 -21.88
CA SER A 18 40.43 4.27 -23.14
C SER A 18 41.79 4.93 -22.80
N PRO A 19 42.85 4.71 -23.61
CA PRO A 19 44.23 5.02 -23.22
C PRO A 19 44.64 6.48 -23.53
N PHE A 20 45.45 7.07 -22.64
CA PHE A 20 45.96 8.44 -22.69
C PHE A 20 47.39 8.50 -23.27
N SER A 21 47.65 9.50 -24.11
CA SER A 21 49.00 9.97 -24.50
C SER A 21 49.58 10.95 -23.45
N PRO A 22 50.92 11.10 -23.33
CA PRO A 22 51.55 11.87 -22.25
C PRO A 22 51.58 13.40 -22.49
N PRO A 23 51.74 14.23 -21.44
CA PRO A 23 51.45 15.67 -21.47
C PRO A 23 52.69 16.59 -21.56
N SER A 24 52.47 17.83 -21.99
CA SER A 24 53.40 18.96 -21.84
C SER A 24 53.25 19.64 -20.47
N PRO A 25 54.31 20.25 -19.89
CA PRO A 25 54.33 20.66 -18.49
C PRO A 25 53.85 22.10 -18.31
N GLY A 26 53.08 22.34 -17.26
CA GLY A 26 52.92 23.67 -16.68
C GLY A 26 51.52 23.97 -16.19
N VAL A 27 51.18 23.55 -14.97
CA VAL A 27 50.25 24.30 -14.10
C VAL A 27 50.58 24.05 -12.63
N SER A 28 50.61 25.16 -11.89
CA SER A 28 50.80 25.37 -10.45
C SER A 28 50.11 24.34 -9.52
N LEU A 29 50.86 23.86 -8.53
CA LEU A 29 50.38 23.03 -7.42
C LEU A 29 49.46 23.84 -6.50
N SER A 30 48.16 23.56 -6.55
CA SER A 30 47.19 23.97 -5.52
C SER A 30 46.97 22.81 -4.54
N SER A 31 47.03 23.10 -3.24
CA SER A 31 46.96 22.14 -2.13
C SER A 31 45.66 21.31 -2.10
N PRO A 32 45.68 20.09 -1.54
CA PRO A 32 44.49 19.22 -1.50
C PRO A 32 43.41 19.72 -0.53
N PRO A 33 42.12 19.43 -0.81
CA PRO A 33 41.01 19.85 0.04
C PRO A 33 40.96 19.07 1.37
N PRO A 34 40.40 19.65 2.44
CA PRO A 34 40.31 19.02 3.74
C PRO A 34 39.34 17.81 3.74
N PRO A 35 39.51 16.86 4.68
CA PRO A 35 38.70 15.65 4.76
C PRO A 35 37.23 15.97 5.11
N PRO A 36 36.28 15.13 4.66
CA PRO A 36 34.86 15.33 4.92
C PRO A 36 34.52 15.17 6.41
N GLN A 37 33.73 16.10 6.94
CA GLN A 37 33.24 16.04 8.31
C GLN A 37 32.21 14.90 8.51
N PRO A 38 32.15 14.27 9.69
CA PRO A 38 31.18 13.23 9.99
C PRO A 38 29.74 13.77 9.91
N PRO A 39 28.77 12.93 9.51
CA PRO A 39 27.39 13.36 9.36
C PRO A 39 26.79 13.83 10.69
N SER A 40 26.17 15.01 10.66
CA SER A 40 25.35 15.58 11.72
C SER A 40 24.23 14.62 12.12
N GLU A 41 24.14 14.30 13.42
CA GLU A 41 23.03 13.55 14.01
C GLU A 41 21.71 14.30 13.85
N MET A 42 20.99 14.00 12.77
CA MET A 42 19.62 14.44 12.56
C MET A 42 18.74 13.20 12.39
N GLY A 43 18.06 12.78 13.46
CA GLY A 43 17.02 11.76 13.35
C GLY A 43 16.72 10.93 14.60
N ARG A 44 16.74 11.52 15.80
CA ARG A 44 16.13 10.85 16.97
C ARG A 44 14.64 10.65 16.68
N ALA A 45 14.16 9.40 16.77
CA ALA A 45 12.74 9.09 16.71
C ALA A 45 11.99 9.99 17.71
N PRO A 46 10.80 10.54 17.36
CA PRO A 46 10.09 11.41 18.28
C PRO A 46 9.75 10.64 19.55
N ALA A 47 10.22 11.17 20.68
CA ALA A 47 9.84 10.69 22.00
C ALA A 47 8.30 10.62 22.07
N LYS A 48 7.77 9.53 22.64
CA LYS A 48 6.34 9.44 22.98
C LYS A 48 6.00 10.64 23.87
N ARG A 49 5.36 11.66 23.30
CA ARG A 49 4.76 12.75 24.08
C ARG A 49 3.84 12.12 25.13
N GLU A 50 4.14 12.34 26.41
CA GLU A 50 3.18 12.11 27.48
C GLU A 50 1.91 12.89 27.15
N ARG A 51 0.79 12.17 27.10
CA ARG A 51 -0.51 12.76 26.82
C ARG A 51 -1.00 13.39 28.12
N SER A 52 -1.37 14.67 28.06
CA SER A 52 -2.05 15.37 29.15
C SER A 52 -3.23 14.52 29.69
N PRO A 53 -3.50 14.56 31.01
CA PRO A 53 -4.60 13.80 31.59
C PRO A 53 -5.93 14.17 30.89
N PRO A 54 -6.85 13.19 30.73
CA PRO A 54 -8.15 13.47 30.12
C PRO A 54 -8.91 14.52 30.96
N PRO A 55 -9.67 15.43 30.31
CA PRO A 55 -10.54 16.37 31.01
C PRO A 55 -11.57 15.62 31.87
N PRO A 56 -12.19 16.27 32.87
CA PRO A 56 -13.22 15.62 33.67
C PRO A 56 -14.43 15.20 32.81
N PRO A 57 -15.09 14.07 33.14
CA PRO A 57 -16.22 13.57 32.38
C PRO A 57 -17.44 14.52 32.49
N PRO A 58 -18.21 14.72 31.41
CA PRO A 58 -19.44 15.50 31.46
C PRO A 58 -20.50 14.80 32.34
N PRO A 59 -21.38 15.56 33.04
CA PRO A 59 -22.47 14.99 33.81
C PRO A 59 -23.40 14.13 32.93
N GLY A 60 -23.86 13.01 33.47
CA GLY A 60 -24.77 12.08 32.78
C GLY A 60 -24.13 11.24 31.67
N ARG A 61 -22.79 11.21 31.56
CA ARG A 61 -22.06 10.41 30.57
C ARG A 61 -21.10 9.42 31.20
N CYS A 62 -20.83 8.33 30.50
CA CYS A 62 -19.87 7.33 30.92
C CYS A 62 -18.44 7.91 31.03
N HIS A 63 -17.77 7.66 32.15
CA HIS A 63 -16.45 8.22 32.47
C HIS A 63 -15.30 7.65 31.62
N PHE A 64 -15.53 6.60 30.82
CA PHE A 64 -14.51 6.00 29.95
C PHE A 64 -13.99 6.96 28.86
N TRP A 65 -12.67 7.14 28.78
CA TRP A 65 -12.00 7.99 27.79
C TRP A 65 -11.66 7.24 26.51
N LEU A 66 -12.02 7.81 25.35
CA LEU A 66 -11.70 7.26 24.03
C LEU A 66 -10.47 7.99 23.46
N PRO A 67 -9.23 7.47 23.62
CA PRO A 67 -8.00 8.20 23.28
C PRO A 67 -7.87 8.56 21.80
N ASN A 68 -8.45 7.75 20.91
CA ASN A 68 -8.45 8.00 19.47
C ASN A 68 -9.44 9.09 19.07
N LYS A 69 -10.53 9.27 19.84
CA LYS A 69 -11.59 10.25 19.57
C LYS A 69 -11.48 11.50 20.45
N ARG A 70 -10.52 11.52 21.39
CA ARG A 70 -10.26 12.61 22.34
C ARG A 70 -11.53 13.09 23.06
N ARG A 71 -12.37 12.15 23.51
CA ARG A 71 -13.62 12.43 24.23
C ARG A 71 -14.02 11.28 25.15
N HIS A 72 -14.88 11.57 26.13
CA HIS A 72 -15.57 10.54 26.90
C HIS A 72 -16.62 9.80 26.06
N CYS A 73 -16.93 8.57 26.46
CA CYS A 73 -18.02 7.79 25.91
C CYS A 73 -19.33 8.58 25.96
N ALA A 74 -20.11 8.53 24.87
CA ALA A 74 -21.38 9.25 24.79
C ALA A 74 -22.55 8.53 25.47
N ASN A 75 -22.36 7.26 25.85
CA ASN A 75 -23.42 6.47 26.45
C ASN A 75 -23.67 6.92 27.89
N SER A 76 -24.92 6.81 28.32
CA SER A 76 -25.31 7.04 29.70
C SER A 76 -24.68 6.01 30.64
N PRO A 77 -24.25 6.43 31.84
CA PRO A 77 -23.80 5.52 32.88
C PRO A 77 -24.96 4.65 33.36
N LEU A 78 -24.64 3.49 33.93
CA LEU A 78 -25.66 2.66 34.60
C LEU A 78 -26.06 3.29 35.94
N PRO A 79 -27.25 2.99 36.48
CA PRO A 79 -27.68 3.51 37.78
C PRO A 79 -26.69 3.21 38.92
N THR A 80 -25.97 2.10 38.82
CA THR A 80 -25.04 1.59 39.83
C THR A 80 -23.56 1.87 39.52
N SER A 81 -23.24 2.55 38.41
CA SER A 81 -21.86 2.72 37.95
C SER A 81 -21.65 4.04 37.23
N GLN A 82 -20.45 4.64 37.35
CA GLN A 82 -20.05 5.81 36.56
C GLN A 82 -19.77 5.47 35.08
N TYR A 83 -19.90 4.20 34.69
CA TYR A 83 -19.64 3.70 33.36
C TYR A 83 -20.91 3.12 32.72
N CYS A 84 -20.97 3.13 31.39
CA CYS A 84 -22.03 2.44 30.66
C CYS A 84 -21.78 0.93 30.64
N GLY A 85 -22.79 0.13 30.27
CA GLY A 85 -22.66 -1.34 30.17
C GLY A 85 -21.55 -1.85 29.24
N ASN A 86 -21.00 -0.99 28.37
CA ASN A 86 -19.85 -1.34 27.51
C ASN A 86 -18.48 -1.05 28.14
N HIS A 87 -18.41 -0.26 29.20
CA HIS A 87 -17.16 0.20 29.81
C HIS A 87 -17.15 0.02 31.33
N ILE A 88 -18.00 -0.84 31.89
CA ILE A 88 -17.89 -1.24 33.30
C ILE A 88 -16.52 -1.91 33.49
N PRO A 89 -15.69 -1.46 34.46
CA PRO A 89 -14.46 -2.15 34.81
C PRO A 89 -14.75 -3.58 35.25
N GLU A 90 -13.92 -4.55 34.84
CA GLU A 90 -14.09 -5.98 35.20
C GLU A 90 -14.12 -6.23 36.72
N THR A 91 -13.56 -5.31 37.51
CA THR A 91 -13.52 -5.37 38.98
C THR A 91 -14.76 -4.83 39.68
N ALA A 92 -15.72 -4.25 38.95
CA ALA A 92 -16.91 -3.64 39.56
C ALA A 92 -18.03 -4.67 39.78
N ALA A 93 -18.76 -4.54 40.89
CA ALA A 93 -19.94 -5.37 41.16
C ALA A 93 -21.00 -5.16 40.05
N GLY A 94 -21.42 -6.26 39.42
CA GLY A 94 -22.33 -6.24 38.25
C GLY A 94 -21.64 -6.11 36.89
N ALA A 95 -20.30 -6.14 36.84
CA ALA A 95 -19.56 -6.30 35.59
C ALA A 95 -19.68 -7.76 35.11
N GLY A 96 -20.59 -8.03 34.17
CA GLY A 96 -20.62 -9.33 33.50
C GLY A 96 -19.29 -9.63 32.80
N ARG A 97 -18.86 -10.90 32.80
CA ARG A 97 -17.62 -11.34 32.14
C ARG A 97 -17.67 -10.98 30.65
N ARG A 98 -16.67 -10.26 30.14
CA ARG A 98 -16.54 -9.97 28.70
C ARG A 98 -15.62 -10.98 28.04
N VAL A 99 -15.99 -11.45 26.86
CA VAL A 99 -15.19 -12.36 26.04
C VAL A 99 -14.98 -11.75 24.66
N PRO A 100 -13.84 -11.99 24.00
CA PRO A 100 -13.64 -11.62 22.60
C PRO A 100 -14.71 -12.25 21.71
N CYS A 101 -15.22 -11.52 20.73
CA CYS A 101 -16.16 -12.09 19.79
C CYS A 101 -15.45 -13.18 18.94
N PRO A 102 -16.03 -14.38 18.80
CA PRO A 102 -15.43 -15.49 18.05
C PRO A 102 -15.42 -15.23 16.53
N VAL A 103 -16.25 -14.31 16.05
CA VAL A 103 -16.27 -13.90 14.63
C VAL A 103 -15.26 -12.79 14.34
N ASP A 104 -14.97 -11.94 15.32
CA ASP A 104 -14.09 -10.79 15.17
C ASP A 104 -13.41 -10.46 16.50
N SER A 105 -12.12 -10.78 16.59
CA SER A 105 -11.31 -10.55 17.79
C SER A 105 -11.02 -9.06 18.07
N SER A 106 -11.43 -8.14 17.20
CA SER A 106 -11.24 -6.70 17.40
C SER A 106 -12.17 -6.09 18.46
N HIS A 107 -13.18 -6.82 18.92
CA HIS A 107 -14.12 -6.35 19.94
C HIS A 107 -14.53 -7.43 20.94
N THR A 108 -15.07 -6.99 22.07
CA THR A 108 -15.52 -7.86 23.17
C THR A 108 -17.02 -7.69 23.44
N VAL A 109 -17.66 -8.77 23.85
CA VAL A 109 -19.09 -8.86 24.16
C VAL A 109 -19.26 -9.44 25.56
N LEU A 110 -20.36 -9.10 26.23
CA LEU A 110 -20.72 -9.77 27.47
C LEU A 110 -20.99 -11.25 27.17
N GLU A 111 -20.45 -12.14 27.99
CA GLU A 111 -20.55 -13.59 27.81
C GLU A 111 -22.01 -14.05 27.72
N GLU A 112 -22.87 -13.52 28.58
CA GLU A 112 -24.33 -13.76 28.57
C GLU A 112 -25.03 -13.35 27.26
N ASN A 113 -24.44 -12.40 26.52
CA ASN A 113 -25.00 -11.86 25.28
C ASN A 113 -24.28 -12.39 24.02
N LEU A 114 -23.31 -13.31 24.18
CA LEU A 114 -22.46 -13.79 23.10
C LEU A 114 -23.28 -14.44 21.96
N GLU A 115 -24.21 -15.31 22.30
CA GLU A 115 -25.04 -16.02 21.31
C GLU A 115 -25.90 -15.05 20.49
N ALA A 116 -26.58 -14.12 21.18
CA ALA A 116 -27.39 -13.08 20.54
C ALA A 116 -26.53 -12.12 19.69
N HIS A 117 -25.30 -11.83 20.14
CA HIS A 117 -24.35 -11.00 19.41
C HIS A 117 -23.91 -11.66 18.10
N ILE A 118 -23.57 -12.95 18.10
CA ILE A 118 -23.04 -13.64 16.91
C ILE A 118 -23.98 -13.46 15.72
N GLY A 119 -25.30 -13.54 15.91
CA GLY A 119 -26.29 -13.31 14.86
C GLY A 119 -26.31 -11.87 14.31
N LYS A 120 -25.96 -10.88 15.14
CA LYS A 120 -26.02 -9.45 14.80
C LYS A 120 -24.65 -8.84 14.47
N CYS A 121 -23.57 -9.60 14.68
CA CYS A 121 -22.19 -9.16 14.49
C CYS A 121 -22.00 -8.56 13.07
N PRO A 122 -21.53 -7.30 12.97
CA PRO A 122 -21.29 -6.65 11.68
C PRO A 122 -20.31 -7.44 10.80
N GLN A 123 -19.26 -8.00 11.40
CA GLN A 123 -18.26 -8.79 10.68
C GLN A 123 -18.88 -10.07 10.08
N LYS A 124 -19.78 -10.75 10.81
CA LYS A 124 -20.51 -11.92 10.29
C LYS A 124 -21.35 -11.56 9.08
N LYS A 125 -22.12 -10.46 9.18
CA LYS A 125 -22.97 -9.97 8.08
C LYS A 125 -22.14 -9.57 6.86
N GLN A 126 -21.04 -8.87 7.07
CA GLN A 126 -20.13 -8.48 5.98
C GLN A 126 -19.50 -9.71 5.31
N ALA A 127 -19.06 -10.69 6.09
CA ALA A 127 -18.51 -11.94 5.55
C ALA A 127 -19.55 -12.74 4.75
N ALA A 128 -20.79 -12.82 5.24
CA ALA A 128 -21.88 -13.47 4.52
C ALA A 128 -22.22 -12.73 3.21
N ALA A 129 -22.34 -11.41 3.25
CA ALA A 129 -22.59 -10.59 2.05
C ALA A 129 -21.47 -10.73 1.01
N LEU A 130 -20.22 -10.80 1.46
CA LEU A 130 -19.05 -11.01 0.60
C LEU A 130 -19.04 -12.41 -0.01
N ALA A 131 -19.40 -13.44 0.77
CA ALA A 131 -19.42 -14.83 0.33
C ALA A 131 -20.42 -15.10 -0.81
N VAL A 132 -21.48 -14.31 -0.91
CA VAL A 132 -22.52 -14.43 -1.95
C VAL A 132 -22.12 -13.69 -3.25
N GLN A 133 -21.07 -12.87 -3.23
CA GLN A 133 -20.68 -12.12 -4.43
C GLN A 133 -20.13 -13.06 -5.52
N PRO A 134 -20.58 -12.94 -6.77
CA PRO A 134 -20.16 -13.85 -7.86
C PRO A 134 -18.67 -13.75 -8.18
N TYR A 135 -18.04 -12.62 -7.84
CA TYR A 135 -16.60 -12.36 -8.03
C TYR A 135 -15.75 -12.72 -6.80
N TYR A 136 -16.35 -13.25 -5.72
CA TYR A 136 -15.62 -13.61 -4.52
C TYR A 136 -15.40 -15.11 -4.44
N SER A 137 -14.13 -15.51 -4.36
CA SER A 137 -13.73 -16.87 -4.02
C SER A 137 -12.80 -16.83 -2.82
N LYS A 138 -13.27 -17.37 -1.68
CA LYS A 138 -12.50 -17.38 -0.43
C LYS A 138 -11.26 -18.24 -0.60
N GLY A 139 -10.10 -17.63 -0.39
CA GLY A 139 -8.82 -18.35 -0.41
C GLY A 139 -8.25 -18.64 -1.80
N VAL A 140 -8.79 -18.06 -2.88
CA VAL A 140 -8.30 -18.29 -4.26
C VAL A 140 -6.79 -18.02 -4.43
N ASN A 141 -6.23 -17.09 -3.65
CA ASN A 141 -4.80 -16.73 -3.67
C ASN A 141 -4.00 -17.26 -2.46
N SER A 142 -4.60 -18.12 -1.63
CA SER A 142 -3.98 -18.58 -0.38
C SER A 142 -2.97 -19.71 -0.58
N GLY A 143 -2.89 -20.30 -1.78
CA GLY A 143 -2.21 -21.58 -2.00
C GLY A 143 -2.99 -22.71 -1.32
N GLY A 144 -2.78 -23.97 -1.74
CA GLY A 144 -3.54 -25.14 -1.26
C GLY A 144 -3.32 -25.54 0.21
N GLY A 145 -2.92 -24.61 1.10
CA GLY A 145 -2.79 -24.85 2.53
C GLY A 145 -4.13 -24.67 3.26
N GLU A 146 -4.31 -25.42 4.35
CA GLU A 146 -5.59 -25.52 5.05
C GLU A 146 -6.23 -24.16 5.41
N VAL A 147 -7.54 -24.10 5.14
CA VAL A 147 -8.41 -22.98 5.51
C VAL A 147 -8.58 -22.98 7.02
N GLY A 148 -7.97 -22.04 7.75
CA GLY A 148 -8.40 -21.90 9.15
C GLY A 148 -7.66 -20.94 10.06
N CYS A 149 -6.36 -20.73 9.92
CA CYS A 149 -5.65 -19.85 10.84
C CYS A 149 -5.24 -18.57 10.12
N GLY A 150 -5.89 -17.46 10.46
CA GLY A 150 -5.47 -16.13 10.03
C GLY A 150 -4.14 -15.77 10.69
N VAL A 151 -3.03 -16.34 10.19
CA VAL A 151 -1.69 -16.08 10.74
C VAL A 151 -1.40 -14.60 10.55
N THR A 152 -1.29 -13.88 11.66
CA THR A 152 -0.97 -12.47 11.69
C THR A 152 0.42 -12.24 11.12
N SER A 153 0.68 -11.04 10.60
CA SER A 153 2.02 -10.68 10.13
C SER A 153 3.07 -10.75 11.26
N ALA A 154 2.64 -10.59 12.53
CA ALA A 154 3.52 -10.74 13.68
C ALA A 154 3.93 -12.20 13.90
N GLU A 155 2.97 -13.13 13.84
CA GLU A 155 3.23 -14.57 13.96
C GLU A 155 4.10 -15.10 12.81
N LYS A 156 3.88 -14.62 11.58
CA LYS A 156 4.75 -14.95 10.43
C LYS A 156 6.20 -14.52 10.67
N ARG A 157 6.42 -13.29 11.17
CA ARG A 157 7.76 -12.81 11.49
C ARG A 157 8.39 -13.58 12.64
N ALA A 158 7.63 -13.83 13.70
CA ALA A 158 8.10 -14.60 14.84
C ALA A 158 8.50 -16.02 14.45
N ALA A 159 7.76 -16.65 13.53
CA ALA A 159 8.12 -17.97 13.01
C ALA A 159 9.48 -17.96 12.30
N VAL A 160 9.75 -16.95 11.46
CA VAL A 160 11.05 -16.80 10.79
C VAL A 160 12.18 -16.53 11.79
N TYR A 161 11.94 -15.70 12.80
CA TYR A 161 12.96 -15.38 13.82
C TYR A 161 13.26 -16.52 14.79
N ARG A 162 12.37 -17.51 14.91
CA ARG A 162 12.59 -18.69 15.75
C ARG A 162 13.38 -19.79 15.06
N LEU A 163 13.64 -19.67 13.76
CA LEU A 163 14.40 -20.68 13.03
C LEU A 163 15.84 -20.74 13.54
N THR A 164 16.38 -21.95 13.66
CA THR A 164 17.83 -22.12 13.84
C THR A 164 18.56 -21.75 12.54
N GLU A 165 19.90 -21.67 12.60
CA GLU A 165 20.72 -21.39 11.43
C GLU A 165 20.54 -22.46 10.33
N GLU A 166 20.48 -23.74 10.72
CA GLU A 166 20.30 -24.88 9.82
C GLU A 166 18.92 -24.86 9.16
N GLU A 167 17.87 -24.61 9.93
CA GLU A 167 16.50 -24.50 9.43
C GLU A 167 16.35 -23.31 8.47
N PHE A 168 16.98 -22.18 8.80
CA PHE A 168 16.99 -21.01 7.94
C PHE A 168 17.73 -21.27 6.62
N ARG A 169 18.88 -21.97 6.66
CA ARG A 169 19.59 -22.39 5.44
C ARG A 169 18.72 -23.31 4.58
N GLY A 170 18.06 -24.30 5.19
CA GLY A 170 17.12 -25.19 4.48
C GLY A 170 15.97 -24.42 3.82
N LEU A 171 15.43 -23.40 4.50
CA LEU A 171 14.42 -22.51 3.93
C LEU A 171 14.96 -21.73 2.73
N LEU A 172 16.18 -21.19 2.81
CA LEU A 172 16.82 -20.48 1.71
C LEU A 172 17.04 -21.38 0.49
N GLU A 173 17.50 -22.61 0.71
CA GLU A 173 17.67 -23.61 -0.36
C GLU A 173 16.34 -23.93 -1.03
N LYS A 174 15.26 -24.12 -0.26
CA LYS A 174 13.91 -24.30 -0.78
C LYS A 174 13.45 -23.11 -1.62
N ILE A 175 13.64 -21.88 -1.13
CA ILE A 175 13.29 -20.65 -1.88
C ILE A 175 14.06 -20.59 -3.20
N ARG A 176 15.37 -20.87 -3.18
CA ARG A 176 16.21 -20.86 -4.39
C ARG A 176 15.78 -21.95 -5.37
N SER A 177 15.47 -23.14 -4.90
CA SER A 177 14.99 -24.27 -5.71
C SER A 177 13.65 -23.94 -6.38
N VAL A 178 12.68 -23.46 -5.62
CA VAL A 178 11.38 -23.03 -6.17
C VAL A 178 11.56 -21.86 -7.14
N HIS A 179 12.42 -20.89 -6.82
CA HIS A 179 12.73 -19.81 -7.74
C HIS A 179 13.33 -20.34 -9.04
N ALA A 180 14.30 -21.26 -8.99
CA ALA A 180 14.90 -21.84 -10.20
C ALA A 180 13.87 -22.63 -11.03
N ALA A 181 12.98 -23.39 -10.38
CA ALA A 181 11.95 -24.17 -11.04
C ALA A 181 10.80 -23.32 -11.62
N ALA A 182 10.44 -22.23 -10.94
CA ALA A 182 9.35 -21.32 -11.33
C ALA A 182 9.83 -20.11 -12.13
N ALA A 183 11.15 -19.89 -12.24
CA ALA A 183 11.74 -18.84 -13.05
C ALA A 183 11.53 -19.18 -14.53
N VAL A 184 10.32 -18.88 -15.00
CA VAL A 184 10.13 -18.48 -16.40
C VAL A 184 11.11 -17.33 -16.63
N ALA A 185 11.89 -17.39 -17.70
CA ALA A 185 12.73 -16.27 -18.11
C ALA A 185 11.83 -15.04 -18.31
N MET A 186 11.72 -14.21 -17.26
CA MET A 186 10.95 -12.98 -17.32
C MET A 186 11.69 -12.07 -18.28
N ARG A 187 11.11 -11.87 -19.47
CA ARG A 187 11.66 -10.95 -20.45
C ARG A 187 11.63 -9.55 -19.84
N GLU A 188 12.81 -8.95 -19.66
CA GLU A 188 12.88 -7.53 -19.34
C GLU A 188 12.34 -6.74 -20.54
N SER A 189 11.42 -5.81 -20.27
CA SER A 189 10.86 -4.93 -21.27
C SER A 189 10.91 -3.49 -20.79
N TYR A 190 11.41 -2.62 -21.66
CA TYR A 190 11.44 -1.18 -21.46
C TYR A 190 11.06 -0.51 -22.78
N LEU A 191 9.82 -0.04 -22.84
CA LEU A 191 9.24 0.54 -24.05
C LEU A 191 8.69 1.92 -23.73
N ILE A 192 9.34 2.95 -24.22
CA ILE A 192 8.82 4.32 -24.15
C ILE A 192 8.33 4.68 -25.54
N THR A 193 7.09 5.14 -25.61
CA THR A 193 6.46 5.55 -26.86
C THR A 193 6.44 7.07 -26.91
N ASP A 194 6.43 7.60 -28.12
CA ASP A 194 6.36 9.03 -28.44
C ASP A 194 5.14 9.71 -27.79
N ALA A 195 4.07 8.95 -27.53
CA ALA A 195 2.91 9.42 -26.77
C ALA A 195 3.31 10.03 -25.40
N CYS A 196 4.36 9.50 -24.78
CA CYS A 196 4.84 9.89 -23.45
C CYS A 196 5.91 11.01 -23.50
N ASP A 197 6.26 11.56 -24.67
CA ASP A 197 7.34 12.55 -24.81
C ASP A 197 7.12 13.81 -23.96
N LYS A 198 5.86 14.25 -23.80
CA LYS A 198 5.49 15.37 -22.92
C LYS A 198 5.89 15.12 -21.46
N TRP A 199 5.71 13.87 -21.01
CA TRP A 199 6.09 13.43 -19.67
C TRP A 199 7.59 13.28 -19.53
N MET A 200 8.25 12.72 -20.54
CA MET A 200 9.71 12.51 -20.55
C MET A 200 10.51 13.82 -20.63
N SER A 201 9.98 14.83 -21.34
CA SER A 201 10.60 16.16 -21.47
C SER A 201 10.33 17.09 -20.28
N GLY A 202 9.58 16.64 -19.27
CA GLY A 202 9.29 17.43 -18.07
C GLY A 202 8.34 18.61 -18.31
N GLN A 203 7.59 18.60 -19.42
CA GLN A 203 6.64 19.65 -19.81
C GLN A 203 5.28 19.55 -19.10
N VAL A 204 5.15 18.65 -18.11
CA VAL A 204 3.90 18.43 -17.34
C VAL A 204 3.88 19.29 -16.09
N ASP A 205 2.72 19.88 -15.77
CA ASP A 205 2.54 20.79 -14.63
C ASP A 205 2.94 20.14 -13.29
N ARG A 206 4.04 20.63 -12.68
CA ARG A 206 4.74 19.98 -11.53
C ARG A 206 4.09 20.27 -10.18
N LYS A 207 2.78 20.55 -10.14
CA LYS A 207 2.04 20.90 -8.90
C LYS A 207 2.05 19.82 -7.81
N VAL A 208 2.54 18.61 -8.11
CA VAL A 208 2.66 17.50 -7.16
C VAL A 208 4.11 17.00 -7.12
N PRO A 209 4.67 16.63 -5.96
CA PRO A 209 6.02 16.06 -5.87
C PRO A 209 6.08 14.73 -6.63
N TYR A 210 6.52 14.81 -7.88
CA TYR A 210 6.73 13.71 -8.80
C TYR A 210 8.21 13.63 -9.13
N GLN A 211 8.84 12.48 -8.85
CA GLN A 211 10.27 12.26 -9.10
C GLN A 211 10.47 11.62 -10.48
N GLU A 212 11.49 12.03 -11.22
CA GLU A 212 11.78 11.60 -12.60
C GLU A 212 11.85 10.08 -12.78
N LYS A 213 12.37 9.34 -11.79
CA LYS A 213 12.41 7.86 -11.82
C LYS A 213 11.02 7.21 -11.88
N HIS A 214 9.97 7.92 -11.44
CA HIS A 214 8.60 7.45 -11.59
C HIS A 214 8.08 7.69 -13.01
N VAL A 215 8.52 8.74 -13.70
CA VAL A 215 8.12 9.07 -15.08
C VAL A 215 8.49 7.92 -16.01
N ALA A 216 9.77 7.54 -16.04
CA ALA A 216 10.26 6.49 -16.93
C ALA A 216 9.58 5.13 -16.65
N GLN A 217 9.26 4.86 -15.38
CA GLN A 217 8.51 3.66 -15.00
C GLN A 217 7.08 3.69 -15.56
N GLN A 218 6.36 4.80 -15.41
CA GLN A 218 4.99 4.91 -15.92
C GLN A 218 4.97 4.89 -17.45
N ALA A 219 5.85 5.64 -18.10
CA ALA A 219 5.99 5.63 -19.56
C ALA A 219 6.29 4.22 -20.07
N SER A 220 7.17 3.47 -19.40
CA SER A 220 7.46 2.07 -19.75
C SER A 220 6.25 1.14 -19.59
N ILE A 221 5.47 1.30 -18.51
CA ILE A 221 4.24 0.52 -18.31
C ILE A 221 3.26 0.80 -19.47
N VAL A 222 3.02 2.07 -19.75
CA VAL A 222 2.10 2.51 -20.80
C VAL A 222 2.56 2.05 -22.19
N GLY A 223 3.84 2.17 -22.52
CA GLY A 223 4.38 1.70 -23.80
C GLY A 223 4.29 0.18 -23.97
N ASN A 224 4.40 -0.59 -22.88
CA ASN A 224 4.10 -2.02 -22.92
C ASN A 224 2.59 -2.26 -23.13
N MET A 225 1.70 -1.51 -22.47
CA MET A 225 0.25 -1.65 -22.69
C MET A 225 -0.14 -1.37 -24.15
N GLU A 226 0.48 -0.38 -24.79
CA GLU A 226 0.34 -0.13 -26.24
C GLU A 226 0.87 -1.31 -27.07
N ALA A 227 2.07 -1.82 -26.78
CA ALA A 227 2.65 -2.96 -27.50
C ALA A 227 1.84 -4.26 -27.37
N PHE A 228 1.12 -4.44 -26.27
CA PHE A 228 0.18 -5.55 -26.06
C PHE A 228 -1.21 -5.30 -26.67
N GLY A 229 -1.43 -4.16 -27.32
CA GLY A 229 -2.71 -3.78 -27.94
C GLY A 229 -3.81 -3.47 -26.93
N LEU A 230 -3.45 -3.16 -25.68
CA LEU A 230 -4.41 -2.79 -24.62
C LEU A 230 -4.87 -1.34 -24.76
N LEU A 231 -4.01 -0.48 -25.29
CA LEU A 231 -4.31 0.94 -25.51
C LEU A 231 -4.48 1.17 -27.02
N ARG A 232 -5.56 1.83 -27.41
CA ARG A 232 -5.70 2.34 -28.78
C ARG A 232 -5.40 3.83 -28.79
N ARG A 233 -4.51 4.26 -29.66
CA ARG A 233 -4.38 5.68 -29.97
C ARG A 233 -5.66 6.13 -30.68
N SER A 234 -6.27 7.20 -30.21
CA SER A 234 -7.32 7.86 -30.99
C SER A 234 -6.65 8.44 -32.23
N ASN A 235 -6.82 7.82 -33.39
CA ASN A 235 -6.36 8.40 -34.65
C ASN A 235 -7.09 9.74 -34.84
N ALA A 236 -6.36 10.84 -34.72
CA ALA A 236 -6.87 12.18 -34.97
C ALA A 236 -7.08 12.48 -36.47
N GLU A 237 -7.20 11.45 -37.32
CA GLU A 237 -7.42 11.55 -38.76
C GLU A 237 -8.44 10.51 -39.27
N ALA A 238 -9.52 10.27 -38.52
CA ALA A 238 -10.71 9.65 -39.10
C ALA A 238 -11.48 10.71 -39.92
N ILE A 239 -10.98 10.97 -41.13
CA ILE A 239 -11.77 11.58 -42.21
C ILE A 239 -12.76 10.50 -42.68
N ASN A 240 -14.03 10.89 -42.76
CA ASN A 240 -15.20 10.16 -43.23
C ASN A 240 -15.81 9.16 -42.24
N GLY A 241 -17.04 9.49 -41.86
CA GLY A 241 -17.87 8.70 -40.97
C GLY A 241 -18.23 7.36 -41.57
N GLU A 242 -18.23 6.35 -40.70
CA GLU A 242 -19.33 5.43 -40.43
C GLU A 242 -18.85 4.44 -39.35
N ASP A 243 -19.70 4.19 -38.35
CA ASP A 243 -19.60 3.12 -37.34
C ASP A 243 -18.34 3.01 -36.48
N ALA A 244 -17.89 4.12 -35.90
CA ALA A 244 -16.99 4.06 -34.77
C ALA A 244 -17.80 3.98 -33.46
N SER A 245 -18.34 2.80 -33.13
CA SER A 245 -18.60 2.44 -31.73
C SER A 245 -17.25 2.34 -31.01
N VAL A 246 -16.54 3.46 -30.90
CA VAL A 246 -15.28 3.59 -30.19
C VAL A 246 -15.61 3.29 -28.75
N GLY A 247 -15.39 2.03 -28.37
CA GLY A 247 -15.64 1.55 -27.03
C GLY A 247 -15.02 2.54 -26.07
N VAL A 248 -15.87 3.16 -25.26
CA VAL A 248 -15.46 4.13 -24.26
C VAL A 248 -14.48 3.43 -23.34
N GLU A 249 -13.19 3.72 -23.49
CA GLU A 249 -12.17 3.06 -22.69
C GLU A 249 -12.26 3.56 -21.25
N ALA A 250 -12.61 2.65 -20.35
CA ALA A 250 -12.69 2.91 -18.93
C ALA A 250 -11.53 2.22 -18.20
N VAL A 251 -10.77 2.99 -17.43
CA VAL A 251 -9.64 2.49 -16.66
C VAL A 251 -9.96 2.49 -15.18
N VAL A 252 -9.71 1.36 -14.53
CA VAL A 252 -9.81 1.21 -13.07
C VAL A 252 -8.43 0.90 -12.50
N GLU A 253 -7.82 1.86 -11.80
CA GLU A 253 -6.52 1.68 -11.16
C GLU A 253 -6.71 1.27 -9.70
N PHE A 254 -6.36 0.02 -9.39
CA PHE A 254 -6.35 -0.49 -8.01
C PHE A 254 -5.02 -0.20 -7.32
N GLY A 255 -5.09 0.32 -6.09
CA GLY A 255 -3.88 0.75 -5.37
C GLY A 255 -3.25 1.97 -6.00
N ALA A 256 -4.08 2.87 -6.55
CA ALA A 256 -3.63 3.99 -7.36
C ALA A 256 -2.68 4.95 -6.62
N GLY A 257 -2.70 4.96 -5.28
CA GLY A 257 -1.93 5.91 -4.49
C GLY A 257 -2.27 7.35 -4.89
N ARG A 258 -1.35 8.01 -5.60
CA ARG A 258 -1.53 9.37 -6.14
C ARG A 258 -2.16 9.41 -7.55
N GLY A 259 -2.23 8.30 -8.29
CA GLY A 259 -2.88 8.22 -9.60
C GLY A 259 -2.02 8.66 -10.78
N TYR A 260 -0.70 8.54 -10.69
CA TYR A 260 0.21 8.98 -11.77
C TYR A 260 0.11 8.13 -13.04
N LEU A 261 -0.09 6.81 -12.92
CA LEU A 261 -0.24 5.94 -14.08
C LEU A 261 -1.48 6.34 -14.89
N THR A 262 -2.60 6.48 -14.21
CA THR A 262 -3.82 7.02 -14.77
C THR A 262 -3.60 8.38 -15.45
N GLN A 263 -2.88 9.32 -14.83
CA GLN A 263 -2.67 10.62 -15.46
C GLN A 263 -1.88 10.50 -16.78
N VAL A 264 -0.86 9.64 -16.84
CA VAL A 264 -0.15 9.35 -18.11
C VAL A 264 -1.13 8.82 -19.16
N LEU A 265 -2.05 7.93 -18.79
CA LEU A 265 -3.06 7.39 -19.70
C LEU A 265 -4.03 8.48 -20.20
N VAL A 266 -4.48 9.38 -19.31
CA VAL A 266 -5.36 10.51 -19.68
C VAL A 266 -4.63 11.43 -20.66
N ASP A 267 -3.40 11.84 -20.32
CA ASP A 267 -2.65 12.84 -21.09
C ASP A 267 -2.16 12.30 -22.44
N CYS A 268 -1.77 11.03 -22.50
CA CYS A 268 -1.13 10.44 -23.68
C CYS A 268 -2.12 9.71 -24.61
N TYR A 269 -3.25 9.21 -24.08
CA TYR A 269 -4.22 8.40 -24.83
C TYR A 269 -5.65 8.96 -24.77
N GLY A 270 -5.88 10.08 -24.07
CA GLY A 270 -7.19 10.74 -24.05
C GLY A 270 -8.27 9.96 -23.32
N ILE A 271 -7.90 9.05 -22.42
CA ILE A 271 -8.85 8.24 -21.64
C ILE A 271 -9.70 9.15 -20.76
N ARG A 272 -11.03 9.07 -20.90
CA ARG A 272 -11.96 9.96 -20.20
C ARG A 272 -12.62 9.33 -18.97
N HIS A 273 -12.79 8.01 -18.97
CA HIS A 273 -13.50 7.30 -17.91
C HIS A 273 -12.49 6.64 -16.99
N VAL A 274 -12.28 7.23 -15.83
CA VAL A 274 -11.21 6.85 -14.92
C VAL A 274 -11.75 6.64 -13.52
N PHE A 275 -11.38 5.52 -12.90
CA PHE A 275 -11.72 5.19 -11.53
C PHE A 275 -10.48 4.83 -10.74
N LEU A 276 -10.21 5.59 -9.67
CA LEU A 276 -9.06 5.36 -8.79
C LEU A 276 -9.49 4.67 -7.49
N VAL A 277 -9.13 3.41 -7.32
CA VAL A 277 -9.47 2.62 -6.13
C VAL A 277 -8.27 2.57 -5.17
N GLU A 278 -8.45 3.05 -3.94
CA GLU A 278 -7.39 3.11 -2.93
C GLU A 278 -7.97 3.00 -1.52
N ARG A 279 -7.22 2.37 -0.60
CA ARG A 279 -7.61 2.17 0.81
C ARG A 279 -7.41 3.39 1.69
N ARG A 280 -6.54 4.33 1.29
CA ARG A 280 -6.21 5.54 2.05
C ARG A 280 -6.46 6.81 1.23
N SER A 281 -6.97 7.85 1.89
CA SER A 281 -7.11 9.17 1.28
C SER A 281 -5.74 9.86 1.25
N TYR A 282 -5.16 9.99 0.05
CA TYR A 282 -3.96 10.80 -0.17
C TYR A 282 -4.38 12.26 -0.36
N LYS A 283 -3.71 13.19 0.33
CA LYS A 283 -4.04 14.63 0.32
C LYS A 283 -3.93 15.32 -1.05
N LEU A 284 -3.30 14.68 -2.03
CA LEU A 284 -3.06 15.22 -3.38
C LEU A 284 -3.07 14.06 -4.38
N LYS A 285 -4.27 13.62 -4.78
CA LYS A 285 -4.43 12.77 -5.95
C LYS A 285 -4.31 13.64 -7.20
N VAL A 286 -3.77 13.08 -8.27
CA VAL A 286 -3.47 13.80 -9.51
C VAL A 286 -4.74 14.05 -10.35
N SER A 287 -5.92 13.60 -9.90
CA SER A 287 -7.19 13.80 -10.60
C SER A 287 -8.00 15.01 -10.09
N GLN A 288 -8.24 15.92 -11.05
CA GLN A 288 -9.04 17.16 -11.08
C GLN A 288 -8.52 18.33 -10.24
#